data_AF-A0A820CDE2-F1
#
_entry.id   AF-A0A820CDE2-F1
#
_cell.length_a   1.000
_cell.length_b   1.000
_cell.length_c   1.000
_cell.angle_alpha   90.00
_cell.angle_beta   90.00
_cell.angle_gamma   90.00
#
_symmetry.space_group_name_H-M   'P 1'
#
loop_
_entity.id
_entity.type
_entity.pdbx_description
1 polymer ?
#
loop_
_entity_poly.entity_id
_entity_poly.type
_entity_poly.pdbx_seq_one_letter_code
_entity_poly.pdbx_strand_id
1 'polypeptide(L)'
;SVSTVVQSPSNSNNTACVTIGNSKIIVCTGDLIKQTVDAIVVCSTSMYLCNAIVSAAGQTIKDSYNQKSSANILEFETPAGDLPCKQIVFRPWIQDKNSLQNLKSSINKFITSVITHVLKHNFTTVAFPSIGCGQLDYDPKVIAEYLIGETYEQLKTSVHPQLIVSFVLMPEQKDVYNVFADQIDKIQLLKNTPINVFFNKQTVRITLTGSNDRELKECQNKIKRLAQSCSSNIHLTDMNDIGDWSQESIQKYYDYCLEMKVIPSLDIQKCIVDLVGPKDAVSEAEKYLLRLNTEILRSARIKVLSRGFVWSVEVLPGKWEQYSYKINEQIEDAKSKMASYIEFNNEKSERCRINFTSMNEEYKTRKRAVARKCIDSSLPTYWDVSTDNFKRVILLNSSNEYKDVMNKFNATMKGNYITIAKIERIQNKRWYKQYAAHRDEYSQRYTKPDER
;
A
#
# COMPACT_ATOMS: atom_id res chain seq x y z
N SER A 1 -29.18 -46.16 -37.26
CA SER A 1 -30.02 -45.05 -37.76
C SER A 1 -29.10 -43.87 -38.01
N VAL A 2 -28.96 -43.50 -39.28
CA VAL A 2 -28.13 -42.40 -39.77
C VAL A 2 -28.65 -41.09 -39.19
N SER A 3 -27.77 -40.21 -38.72
CA SER A 3 -28.12 -38.82 -38.37
C SER A 3 -27.09 -37.89 -39.00
N THR A 4 -27.28 -37.75 -40.30
CA THR A 4 -27.21 -36.54 -41.13
C THR A 4 -26.26 -35.44 -40.66
N VAL A 5 -25.12 -35.38 -41.35
CA VAL A 5 -24.29 -34.18 -41.50
C VAL A 5 -25.14 -33.12 -42.20
N VAL A 6 -25.54 -32.09 -41.46
CA VAL A 6 -26.08 -30.86 -42.04
C VAL A 6 -24.89 -30.02 -42.48
N GLN A 7 -24.56 -30.10 -43.78
CA GLN A 7 -23.81 -29.04 -44.44
C GLN A 7 -24.70 -27.80 -44.50
N SER A 8 -24.26 -26.71 -43.88
CA SER A 8 -24.81 -25.36 -44.05
C SER A 8 -23.88 -24.53 -44.96
N PRO A 9 -24.44 -23.55 -45.68
CA PRO A 9 -24.12 -23.29 -47.07
C PRO A 9 -22.94 -22.34 -47.26
N SER A 10 -22.27 -22.49 -48.41
CA SER A 10 -21.43 -21.46 -49.01
C SER A 10 -22.18 -20.14 -49.13
N ASN A 11 -21.76 -19.11 -48.40
CA ASN A 11 -22.11 -17.72 -48.69
C ASN A 11 -20.87 -16.84 -48.57
N SER A 12 -20.56 -16.18 -49.68
CA SER A 12 -19.41 -15.35 -49.97
C SER A 12 -19.45 -14.00 -49.24
N ASN A 13 -19.12 -13.95 -47.95
CA ASN A 13 -18.80 -12.70 -47.25
C ASN A 13 -17.77 -12.97 -46.12
N ASN A 14 -16.52 -12.54 -46.30
CA ASN A 14 -15.46 -12.64 -45.30
C ASN A 14 -15.86 -11.86 -44.03
N THR A 15 -16.35 -12.57 -43.01
CA THR A 15 -16.75 -11.98 -41.71
C THR A 15 -16.16 -12.79 -40.57
N ALA A 16 -15.33 -12.16 -39.73
CA ALA A 16 -14.85 -12.73 -38.47
C ALA A 16 -15.68 -12.16 -37.32
N CYS A 17 -16.06 -12.98 -36.34
CA CYS A 17 -16.82 -12.47 -35.19
C CYS A 17 -16.54 -13.21 -33.89
N VAL A 18 -16.65 -12.53 -32.74
CA VAL A 18 -16.63 -13.14 -31.41
C VAL A 18 -17.86 -12.71 -30.63
N THR A 19 -18.48 -13.66 -29.92
CA THR A 19 -19.64 -13.40 -29.05
C THR A 19 -19.18 -13.30 -27.60
N ILE A 20 -19.62 -12.26 -26.90
CA ILE A 20 -19.23 -11.91 -25.53
C ILE A 20 -20.51 -11.71 -24.73
N GLY A 21 -20.95 -12.75 -24.02
CA GLY A 21 -22.29 -12.77 -23.42
C GLY A 21 -23.36 -12.58 -24.49
N ASN A 22 -24.16 -11.52 -24.38
CA ASN A 22 -25.19 -11.16 -25.38
C ASN A 22 -24.68 -10.21 -26.48
N SER A 23 -23.44 -9.72 -26.37
CA SER A 23 -22.84 -8.76 -27.30
C SER A 23 -21.95 -9.45 -28.33
N LYS A 24 -21.62 -8.76 -29.42
CA LYS A 24 -20.75 -9.29 -30.47
C LYS A 24 -19.76 -8.25 -30.97
N ILE A 25 -18.54 -8.69 -31.27
CA ILE A 25 -17.59 -7.93 -32.09
C ILE A 25 -17.54 -8.60 -33.45
N ILE A 26 -17.71 -7.80 -34.51
CA ILE A 26 -17.71 -8.24 -35.89
C ILE A 26 -16.61 -7.48 -36.64
N VAL A 27 -15.83 -8.19 -37.46
CA VAL A 27 -14.92 -7.62 -38.44
C VAL A 27 -15.43 -8.04 -39.81
N CYS A 28 -15.81 -7.08 -40.64
CA CYS A 28 -16.39 -7.34 -41.95
C CYS A 28 -15.78 -6.44 -43.03
N THR A 29 -15.79 -6.94 -44.27
CA THR A 29 -15.47 -6.12 -45.44
C THR A 29 -16.72 -5.40 -45.93
N GLY A 30 -16.64 -4.09 -46.14
CA GLY A 30 -17.75 -3.28 -46.63
C GLY A 30 -17.45 -1.80 -46.66
N ASP A 31 -18.44 -1.03 -47.11
CA ASP A 31 -18.38 0.43 -47.13
C ASP A 31 -19.11 0.98 -45.89
N LEU A 32 -18.45 1.86 -45.14
CA LEU A 32 -18.97 2.41 -43.89
C LEU A 32 -20.26 3.22 -44.11
N ILE A 33 -20.40 3.92 -45.25
CA ILE A 33 -21.59 4.73 -45.55
C ILE A 33 -22.83 3.89 -45.89
N LYS A 34 -22.66 2.59 -46.14
CA LYS A 34 -23.75 1.66 -46.48
C LYS A 34 -24.20 0.81 -45.28
N GLN A 35 -23.64 1.03 -44.10
CA GLN A 35 -23.92 0.21 -42.92
C GLN A 35 -25.24 0.57 -42.28
N THR A 36 -26.14 -0.40 -42.17
CA THR A 36 -27.40 -0.25 -41.44
C THR A 36 -27.20 -0.52 -39.95
N VAL A 37 -26.88 0.54 -39.19
CA VAL A 37 -26.56 0.49 -37.75
C VAL A 37 -27.17 1.68 -37.00
N ASP A 38 -27.25 1.63 -35.69
CA ASP A 38 -27.73 2.77 -34.90
C ASP A 38 -26.75 3.94 -34.97
N ALA A 39 -25.45 3.68 -34.81
CA ALA A 39 -24.41 4.70 -34.83
C ALA A 39 -23.26 4.39 -35.79
N ILE A 40 -22.87 5.38 -36.61
CA ILE A 40 -21.62 5.37 -37.38
C ILE A 40 -20.59 6.23 -36.66
N VAL A 41 -19.42 5.66 -36.38
CA VAL A 41 -18.33 6.35 -35.68
C VAL A 41 -17.42 7.03 -36.68
N VAL A 42 -17.09 8.30 -36.41
CA VAL A 42 -16.15 9.07 -37.21
C VAL A 42 -15.03 9.58 -36.32
N CYS A 43 -13.79 9.23 -36.69
CA CYS A 43 -12.61 9.82 -36.09
C CYS A 43 -12.49 11.28 -36.56
N SER A 44 -12.85 12.24 -35.71
CA SER A 44 -12.94 13.67 -36.09
C SER A 44 -11.58 14.31 -36.38
N THR A 45 -10.48 13.66 -35.99
CA THR A 45 -9.11 14.05 -36.35
C THR A 45 -8.68 13.51 -37.73
N SER A 46 -9.54 12.77 -38.45
CA SER A 46 -9.31 12.29 -39.81
C SER A 46 -10.12 13.11 -40.83
N MET A 47 -9.46 14.09 -41.45
CA MET A 47 -10.09 14.95 -42.46
C MET A 47 -10.68 14.14 -43.63
N TYR A 48 -9.96 13.12 -44.09
CA TYR A 48 -10.41 12.24 -45.19
C TYR A 48 -11.71 11.51 -44.84
N LEU A 49 -11.78 10.91 -43.65
CA LEU A 49 -12.95 10.19 -43.19
C LEU A 49 -14.12 11.15 -42.96
N CYS A 50 -13.89 12.28 -42.29
CA CYS A 50 -14.92 13.29 -42.08
C CYS A 50 -15.54 13.73 -43.42
N ASN A 51 -14.71 14.11 -44.40
CA ASN A 51 -15.19 14.58 -45.70
C ASN A 51 -15.98 13.53 -46.46
N ALA A 52 -15.56 12.27 -46.42
CA ALA A 52 -16.28 11.15 -47.05
C ALA A 52 -17.67 10.95 -46.43
N ILE A 53 -17.74 10.91 -45.09
CA ILE A 53 -19.00 10.67 -44.37
C ILE A 53 -19.98 11.83 -44.53
N VAL A 54 -19.54 13.08 -44.34
CA VAL A 54 -20.45 14.23 -44.41
C VAL A 54 -20.93 14.51 -45.83
N SER A 55 -20.12 14.18 -46.84
CA SER A 55 -20.56 14.30 -48.24
C SER A 55 -21.60 13.24 -48.60
N ALA A 56 -21.46 12.03 -48.06
CA ALA A 56 -22.44 10.96 -48.23
C ALA A 56 -23.73 11.18 -47.40
N ALA A 57 -23.65 11.89 -46.28
CA ALA A 57 -24.79 12.20 -45.42
C ALA A 57 -25.65 13.38 -45.91
N GLY A 58 -25.21 14.08 -46.96
CA GLY A 58 -25.96 15.19 -47.56
C GLY A 58 -25.56 16.58 -47.04
N GLN A 59 -26.00 17.62 -47.76
CA GLN A 59 -25.52 19.00 -47.58
C GLN A 59 -25.79 19.55 -46.18
N THR A 60 -26.95 19.24 -45.57
CA THR A 60 -27.31 19.71 -44.22
C THR A 60 -26.32 19.23 -43.15
N ILE A 61 -25.86 17.97 -43.25
CA ILE A 61 -24.88 17.42 -42.32
C ILE A 61 -23.51 18.05 -42.55
N LYS A 62 -23.15 18.26 -43.82
CA LYS A 62 -21.90 18.94 -44.21
C LYS A 62 -21.83 20.37 -43.68
N ASP A 63 -22.92 21.14 -43.74
CA ASP A 63 -22.97 22.51 -43.20
C ASP A 63 -22.83 22.52 -41.67
N SER A 64 -23.52 21.60 -40.99
CA SER A 64 -23.39 21.42 -39.53
C SER A 64 -21.96 21.04 -39.13
N TYR A 65 -21.34 20.11 -39.86
CA TYR A 65 -19.94 19.73 -39.67
C TYR A 65 -18.99 20.92 -39.87
N ASN A 66 -19.14 21.69 -40.95
CA ASN A 66 -18.29 22.85 -41.23
C ASN A 66 -18.37 23.90 -40.11
N GLN A 67 -19.56 24.12 -39.53
CA GLN A 67 -19.74 25.00 -38.38
C GLN A 67 -18.99 24.49 -37.15
N LYS A 68 -19.11 23.20 -36.82
CA LYS A 68 -18.41 22.58 -35.68
C LYS A 68 -16.89 22.55 -35.86
N SER A 69 -16.44 22.21 -37.07
CA SER A 69 -15.03 22.20 -37.44
C SER A 69 -14.41 23.60 -37.35
N SER A 70 -15.11 24.64 -37.81
CA SER A 70 -14.64 26.04 -37.70
C SER A 70 -14.55 26.53 -36.26
N ALA A 71 -15.38 25.98 -35.37
CA ALA A 71 -15.33 26.23 -33.93
C ALA A 71 -14.32 25.33 -33.18
N ASN A 72 -13.53 24.51 -33.89
CA ASN A 72 -12.60 23.53 -33.33
C ASN A 72 -13.26 22.54 -32.34
N ILE A 73 -14.53 22.20 -32.56
CA ILE A 73 -15.26 21.22 -31.78
C ILE A 73 -15.05 19.85 -32.44
N LEU A 74 -14.28 18.98 -31.78
CA LEU A 74 -13.93 17.65 -32.30
C LEU A 74 -14.81 16.52 -31.75
N GLU A 75 -15.57 16.77 -30.69
CA GLU A 75 -16.49 15.80 -30.09
C GLU A 75 -17.92 16.32 -30.19
N PHE A 76 -18.74 15.66 -31.01
CA PHE A 76 -20.13 16.02 -31.25
C PHE A 76 -20.87 14.90 -31.99
N GLU A 77 -22.19 15.04 -32.14
CA GLU A 77 -23.02 14.13 -32.91
C GLU A 77 -23.87 14.89 -33.93
N THR A 78 -24.25 14.18 -34.99
CA THR A 78 -25.23 14.67 -35.97
C THR A 78 -26.30 13.62 -36.22
N PRO A 79 -27.49 14.02 -36.71
CA PRO A 79 -28.41 13.08 -37.35
C PRO A 79 -27.74 12.35 -38.53
N ALA A 80 -28.38 11.28 -39.01
CA ALA A 80 -27.86 10.44 -40.08
C ALA A 80 -27.80 11.12 -41.47
N GLY A 81 -28.68 12.09 -41.71
CA GLY A 81 -28.87 12.64 -43.06
C GLY A 81 -29.32 11.54 -44.02
N ASP A 82 -28.62 11.39 -45.14
CA ASP A 82 -28.89 10.37 -46.15
C ASP A 82 -28.30 8.98 -45.82
N LEU A 83 -27.56 8.84 -44.72
CA LEU A 83 -26.96 7.56 -44.33
C LEU A 83 -27.99 6.61 -43.70
N PRO A 84 -27.85 5.28 -43.90
CA PRO A 84 -28.74 4.28 -43.33
C PRO A 84 -28.46 4.01 -41.83
N CYS A 85 -28.22 5.06 -41.03
CA CYS A 85 -28.03 4.95 -39.59
C CYS A 85 -29.00 5.84 -38.80
N LYS A 86 -28.94 5.83 -37.46
CA LYS A 86 -29.72 6.79 -36.63
C LYS A 86 -28.90 8.04 -36.30
N GLN A 87 -27.60 7.89 -36.07
CA GLN A 87 -26.71 8.98 -35.65
C GLN A 87 -25.29 8.81 -36.17
N ILE A 88 -24.61 9.92 -36.45
CA ILE A 88 -23.17 9.96 -36.73
C ILE A 88 -22.46 10.52 -35.49
N VAL A 89 -21.50 9.79 -34.97
CA VAL A 89 -20.82 10.09 -33.71
C VAL A 89 -19.36 10.48 -34.00
N PHE A 90 -19.06 11.77 -33.86
CA PHE A 90 -17.72 12.32 -34.07
C PHE A 90 -16.96 12.28 -32.75
N ARG A 91 -15.83 11.57 -32.73
CA ARG A 91 -14.93 11.49 -31.58
C ARG A 91 -13.48 11.70 -32.01
N PRO A 92 -12.70 12.51 -31.26
CA PRO A 92 -11.29 12.67 -31.57
C PRO A 92 -10.50 11.48 -31.07
N TRP A 93 -9.64 10.93 -31.93
CA TRP A 93 -8.53 10.12 -31.45
C TRP A 93 -7.27 10.98 -31.41
N ILE A 94 -6.82 11.28 -30.19
CA ILE A 94 -5.59 12.04 -29.95
C ILE A 94 -4.41 11.08 -30.06
N GLN A 95 -3.58 11.29 -31.08
CA GLN A 95 -2.42 10.45 -31.33
C GLN A 95 -1.29 10.78 -30.36
N ASP A 96 -0.72 9.77 -29.71
CA ASP A 96 0.48 9.90 -28.89
C ASP A 96 1.49 8.83 -29.32
N LYS A 97 2.50 9.26 -30.08
CA LYS A 97 3.55 8.39 -30.63
C LYS A 97 4.78 8.28 -29.72
N ASN A 98 4.78 8.91 -28.55
CA ASN A 98 5.96 8.93 -27.68
C ASN A 98 6.23 7.57 -27.03
N SER A 99 5.18 6.79 -26.76
CA SER A 99 5.31 5.44 -26.22
C SER A 99 4.13 4.55 -26.60
N LEU A 100 4.38 3.24 -26.63
CA LEU A 100 3.36 2.22 -26.88
C LEU A 100 2.24 2.25 -25.81
N GLN A 101 2.58 2.59 -24.57
CA GLN A 101 1.61 2.71 -23.48
C GLN A 101 0.68 3.91 -23.67
N ASN A 102 1.21 5.05 -24.12
CA ASN A 102 0.40 6.24 -24.37
C ASN A 102 -0.52 6.03 -25.57
N LEU A 103 -0.02 5.38 -26.62
CA LEU A 103 -0.84 4.98 -27.78
C LEU A 103 -2.00 4.08 -27.35
N LYS A 104 -1.74 3.06 -26.51
CA LYS A 104 -2.78 2.21 -25.94
C LYS A 104 -3.79 3.02 -25.14
N SER A 105 -3.32 3.89 -24.25
CA SER A 105 -4.18 4.75 -23.42
C SER A 105 -5.08 5.67 -24.26
N SER A 106 -4.57 6.21 -25.37
CA SER A 106 -5.35 7.09 -26.24
C SER A 106 -6.42 6.35 -27.05
N ILE A 107 -6.11 5.14 -27.56
CA ILE A 107 -7.11 4.27 -28.20
C ILE A 107 -8.17 3.85 -27.19
N ASN A 108 -7.76 3.50 -25.97
CA ASN A 108 -8.69 3.10 -24.91
C ASN A 108 -9.71 4.20 -24.60
N LYS A 109 -9.24 5.46 -24.48
CA LYS A 109 -10.12 6.62 -24.28
C LYS A 109 -11.09 6.83 -25.44
N PHE A 110 -10.61 6.65 -26.68
CA PHE A 110 -11.46 6.77 -27.87
C PHE A 110 -12.59 5.73 -27.88
N ILE A 111 -12.26 4.44 -27.68
CA ILE A 111 -13.27 3.36 -27.62
C ILE A 111 -14.23 3.58 -26.45
N THR A 112 -13.71 3.90 -25.27
CA THR A 112 -14.53 4.15 -24.07
C THR A 112 -15.54 5.27 -24.30
N SER A 113 -15.13 6.38 -24.92
CA SER A 113 -16.03 7.51 -25.23
C SER A 113 -17.18 7.08 -26.14
N VAL A 114 -16.88 6.31 -27.20
CA VAL A 114 -17.91 5.83 -28.13
C VAL A 114 -18.85 4.84 -27.47
N ILE A 115 -18.32 3.81 -26.78
CA ILE A 115 -19.15 2.78 -26.15
C ILE A 115 -20.04 3.40 -25.07
N THR A 116 -19.50 4.31 -24.24
CA THR A 116 -20.29 5.03 -23.22
C THR A 116 -21.45 5.80 -23.85
N HIS A 117 -21.20 6.46 -24.98
CA HIS A 117 -22.24 7.19 -25.72
C HIS A 117 -23.33 6.25 -26.25
N VAL A 118 -22.94 5.20 -26.97
CA VAL A 118 -23.85 4.21 -27.56
C VAL A 118 -24.75 3.58 -26.49
N LEU A 119 -24.17 3.21 -25.35
CA LEU A 119 -24.91 2.65 -24.22
C LEU A 119 -25.89 3.66 -23.60
N LYS A 120 -25.46 4.91 -23.40
CA LYS A 120 -26.34 5.98 -22.88
C LYS A 120 -27.55 6.23 -23.77
N HIS A 121 -27.42 6.02 -25.08
CA HIS A 121 -28.48 6.20 -26.06
C HIS A 121 -29.29 4.92 -26.34
N ASN A 122 -29.05 3.82 -25.62
CA ASN A 122 -29.68 2.51 -25.83
C ASN A 122 -29.53 1.99 -27.26
N PHE A 123 -28.41 2.30 -27.91
CA PHE A 123 -28.09 1.75 -29.21
C PHE A 123 -27.59 0.30 -29.08
N THR A 124 -27.94 -0.51 -30.06
CA THR A 124 -27.67 -1.95 -30.12
C THR A 124 -26.66 -2.32 -31.20
N THR A 125 -26.37 -1.39 -32.13
CA THR A 125 -25.43 -1.59 -33.23
C THR A 125 -24.57 -0.34 -33.47
N VAL A 126 -23.26 -0.52 -33.59
CA VAL A 126 -22.32 0.58 -33.88
C VAL A 126 -21.25 0.13 -34.88
N ALA A 127 -20.94 0.97 -35.86
CA ALA A 127 -19.93 0.71 -36.88
C ALA A 127 -18.71 1.63 -36.73
N PHE A 128 -17.53 1.03 -36.59
CA PHE A 128 -16.22 1.68 -36.59
C PHE A 128 -15.55 1.57 -37.96
N PRO A 129 -14.81 2.61 -38.40
CA PRO A 129 -13.88 2.49 -39.52
C PRO A 129 -12.61 1.72 -39.11
N SER A 130 -11.77 1.39 -40.10
CA SER A 130 -10.38 0.94 -39.91
C SER A 130 -9.45 2.08 -39.44
N ILE A 131 -9.75 2.69 -38.29
CA ILE A 131 -9.03 3.85 -37.74
C ILE A 131 -7.58 3.44 -37.43
N GLY A 132 -6.62 4.29 -37.82
CA GLY A 132 -5.19 4.09 -37.53
C GLY A 132 -4.44 3.19 -38.52
N CYS A 133 -5.15 2.48 -39.40
CA CYS A 133 -4.55 1.54 -40.38
C CYS A 133 -4.34 2.16 -41.78
N GLY A 134 -4.20 3.48 -41.85
CA GLY A 134 -4.01 4.24 -43.10
C GLY A 134 -2.70 5.02 -43.10
N GLN A 135 -2.73 6.27 -43.55
CA GLN A 135 -1.56 7.16 -43.72
C GLN A 135 -0.84 7.56 -42.41
N LEU A 136 -1.21 6.97 -41.28
CA LEU A 136 -0.67 7.35 -39.96
C LEU A 136 0.57 6.54 -39.55
N ASP A 137 1.04 5.63 -40.41
CA ASP A 137 2.28 4.85 -40.25
C ASP A 137 2.33 4.03 -38.95
N TYR A 138 1.16 3.57 -38.48
CA TYR A 138 1.07 2.62 -37.39
C TYR A 138 1.06 1.19 -37.93
N ASP A 139 1.66 0.26 -37.20
CA ASP A 139 1.52 -1.17 -37.47
C ASP A 139 0.03 -1.57 -37.31
N PRO A 140 -0.65 -2.03 -38.37
CA PRO A 140 -2.04 -2.47 -38.29
C PRO A 140 -2.27 -3.54 -37.21
N LYS A 141 -1.25 -4.37 -36.92
CA LYS A 141 -1.32 -5.42 -35.90
C LYS A 141 -1.47 -4.87 -34.51
N VAL A 142 -0.72 -3.82 -34.18
CA VAL A 142 -0.77 -3.12 -32.88
C VAL A 142 -2.10 -2.40 -32.73
N ILE A 143 -2.55 -1.70 -33.78
CA ILE A 143 -3.82 -0.97 -33.76
C ILE A 143 -5.01 -1.92 -33.62
N ALA A 144 -5.04 -3.01 -34.39
CA ALA A 144 -6.08 -4.04 -34.30
C ALA A 144 -6.13 -4.66 -32.89
N GLU A 145 -4.97 -4.98 -32.31
CA GLU A 145 -4.87 -5.53 -30.95
C GLU A 145 -5.50 -4.57 -29.92
N TYR A 146 -5.22 -3.27 -30.01
CA TYR A 146 -5.74 -2.29 -29.04
C TYR A 146 -7.23 -1.98 -29.25
N LEU A 147 -7.69 -1.81 -30.49
CA LEU A 147 -9.10 -1.54 -30.79
C LEU A 147 -9.99 -2.73 -30.40
N ILE A 148 -9.62 -3.94 -30.82
CA ILE A 148 -10.38 -5.15 -30.53
C ILE A 148 -10.27 -5.51 -29.04
N GLY A 149 -9.07 -5.42 -28.45
CA GLY A 149 -8.82 -5.74 -27.05
C GLY A 149 -9.60 -4.84 -26.09
N GLU A 150 -9.60 -3.53 -26.31
CA GLU A 150 -10.38 -2.61 -25.46
C GLU A 150 -11.88 -2.85 -25.64
N THR A 151 -12.35 -3.02 -26.89
CA THR A 151 -13.76 -3.31 -27.15
C THR A 151 -14.20 -4.58 -26.43
N TYR A 152 -13.36 -5.62 -26.43
CA TYR A 152 -13.62 -6.86 -25.70
C TYR A 152 -13.76 -6.63 -24.20
N GLU A 153 -12.84 -5.90 -23.58
CA GLU A 153 -12.88 -5.62 -22.13
C GLU A 153 -14.12 -4.78 -21.74
N GLN A 154 -14.48 -3.77 -22.54
CA GLN A 154 -15.69 -2.97 -22.32
C GLN A 154 -16.96 -3.83 -22.41
N LEU A 155 -17.06 -4.72 -23.41
CA LEU A 155 -18.23 -5.60 -23.57
C LEU A 155 -18.29 -6.71 -22.52
N LYS A 156 -17.14 -7.18 -22.02
CA LYS A 156 -17.05 -8.20 -20.97
C LYS A 156 -17.45 -7.67 -19.60
N THR A 157 -17.14 -6.40 -19.30
CA THR A 157 -17.40 -5.76 -18.01
C THR A 157 -18.79 -5.14 -17.91
N SER A 158 -19.46 -4.92 -19.04
CA SER A 158 -20.77 -4.26 -19.12
C SER A 158 -21.93 -5.18 -18.73
N VAL A 159 -22.81 -4.72 -17.85
CA VAL A 159 -24.08 -5.39 -17.46
C VAL A 159 -25.24 -5.01 -18.42
N HIS A 160 -24.89 -4.45 -19.58
CA HIS A 160 -25.82 -3.74 -20.47
C HIS A 160 -26.44 -4.64 -21.55
N PRO A 161 -27.56 -4.22 -22.19
CA PRO A 161 -28.21 -4.99 -23.25
C PRO A 161 -27.29 -5.25 -24.46
N GLN A 162 -27.67 -6.26 -25.25
CA GLN A 162 -26.97 -6.74 -26.46
C GLN A 162 -26.45 -5.59 -27.35
N LEU A 163 -25.12 -5.45 -27.44
CA LEU A 163 -24.44 -4.50 -28.32
C LEU A 163 -23.60 -5.23 -29.37
N ILE A 164 -23.78 -4.87 -30.63
CA ILE A 164 -22.99 -5.35 -31.76
C ILE A 164 -22.05 -4.23 -32.21
N VAL A 165 -20.76 -4.47 -32.08
CA VAL A 165 -19.69 -3.57 -32.53
C VAL A 165 -19.07 -4.12 -33.80
N SER A 166 -19.19 -3.38 -34.91
CA SER A 166 -18.66 -3.78 -36.21
C SER A 166 -17.47 -2.92 -36.61
N PHE A 167 -16.32 -3.53 -36.86
CA PHE A 167 -15.19 -2.90 -37.55
C PHE A 167 -15.31 -3.16 -39.04
N VAL A 168 -15.52 -2.09 -39.80
CA VAL A 168 -15.83 -2.15 -41.23
C VAL A 168 -14.60 -1.71 -42.01
N LEU A 169 -14.05 -2.63 -42.80
CA LEU A 169 -12.86 -2.40 -43.63
C LEU A 169 -13.25 -2.39 -45.09
N MET A 170 -12.66 -1.50 -45.89
CA MET A 170 -12.94 -1.45 -47.32
C MET A 170 -12.49 -2.76 -48.01
N PRO A 171 -13.21 -3.26 -49.03
CA PRO A 171 -12.86 -4.51 -49.72
C PRO A 171 -11.43 -4.58 -50.26
N GLU A 172 -10.82 -3.44 -50.57
CA GLU A 172 -9.46 -3.31 -51.06
C GLU A 172 -8.41 -3.54 -49.95
N GLN A 173 -8.77 -3.41 -48.67
CA GLN A 173 -7.87 -3.49 -47.51
C GLN A 173 -7.73 -4.93 -46.97
N LYS A 174 -7.45 -5.92 -47.83
CA LYS A 174 -7.40 -7.34 -47.44
C LYS A 174 -6.38 -7.64 -46.34
N ASP A 175 -5.21 -7.02 -46.38
CA ASP A 175 -4.16 -7.27 -45.38
C ASP A 175 -4.56 -6.75 -44.00
N VAL A 176 -5.18 -5.58 -43.94
CA VAL A 176 -5.71 -5.01 -42.69
C VAL A 176 -6.86 -5.85 -42.17
N TYR A 177 -7.74 -6.35 -43.05
CA TYR A 177 -8.82 -7.25 -42.68
C TYR A 177 -8.29 -8.52 -41.99
N ASN A 178 -7.30 -9.18 -42.60
CA ASN A 178 -6.72 -10.41 -42.04
C ASN A 178 -6.14 -10.15 -40.64
N VAL A 179 -5.48 -9.00 -40.45
CA VAL A 179 -4.92 -8.61 -39.16
C VAL A 179 -6.01 -8.45 -38.09
N PHE A 180 -7.15 -7.84 -38.42
CA PHE A 180 -8.28 -7.72 -37.49
C PHE A 180 -8.95 -9.07 -37.22
N ALA A 181 -9.12 -9.90 -38.26
CA ALA A 181 -9.66 -11.25 -38.13
C ALA A 181 -8.80 -12.12 -37.20
N ASP A 182 -7.47 -12.08 -37.33
CA ASP A 182 -6.54 -12.80 -36.46
C ASP A 182 -6.71 -12.41 -34.98
N GLN A 183 -7.04 -11.15 -34.66
CA GLN A 183 -7.29 -10.73 -33.28
C GLN A 183 -8.60 -11.30 -32.74
N ILE A 184 -9.63 -11.44 -33.58
CA ILE A 184 -10.88 -12.11 -33.21
C ILE A 184 -10.60 -13.58 -32.88
N ASP A 185 -9.85 -14.28 -33.72
CA ASP A 185 -9.51 -15.70 -33.52
C ASP A 185 -8.69 -15.91 -32.23
N LYS A 186 -7.73 -15.03 -31.94
CA LYS A 186 -6.98 -15.07 -30.68
C LYS A 186 -7.90 -14.97 -29.46
N ILE A 187 -8.90 -14.09 -29.50
CA ILE A 187 -9.85 -13.92 -28.39
C ILE A 187 -10.73 -15.16 -28.25
N GLN A 188 -11.18 -15.76 -29.35
CA GLN A 188 -11.94 -17.02 -29.30
C GLN A 188 -11.13 -18.16 -28.68
N LEU A 189 -9.82 -18.17 -28.88
CA LEU A 189 -8.90 -19.15 -28.30
C LEU A 189 -8.56 -18.88 -26.83
N LEU A 190 -8.91 -17.72 -26.27
CA LEU A 190 -8.67 -17.42 -24.86
C LEU A 190 -9.52 -18.33 -23.98
N LYS A 191 -8.84 -19.06 -23.11
CA LYS A 191 -9.45 -19.89 -22.08
C LYS A 191 -9.54 -19.11 -20.78
N ASN A 192 -10.70 -19.21 -20.14
CA ASN A 192 -10.95 -18.62 -18.83
C ASN A 192 -10.96 -19.72 -17.78
N THR A 193 -9.97 -19.71 -16.90
CA THR A 193 -9.90 -20.66 -15.77
C THR A 193 -10.09 -19.90 -14.46
N PRO A 194 -11.27 -19.97 -13.83
CA PRO A 194 -11.45 -19.40 -12.50
C PRO A 194 -10.67 -20.22 -11.48
N ILE A 195 -9.96 -19.54 -10.59
CA ILE A 195 -9.26 -20.14 -9.46
C ILE A 195 -9.76 -19.48 -8.18
N ASN A 196 -10.07 -20.32 -7.19
CA ASN A 196 -10.37 -19.85 -5.85
C ASN A 196 -9.10 -19.97 -5.02
N VAL A 197 -8.75 -18.88 -4.36
CA VAL A 197 -7.57 -18.77 -3.51
C VAL A 197 -8.05 -18.39 -2.12
N PHE A 198 -7.67 -19.18 -1.12
CA PHE A 198 -8.04 -18.90 0.27
C PHE A 198 -6.95 -18.04 0.92
N PHE A 199 -7.34 -16.91 1.50
CA PHE A 199 -6.42 -15.97 2.12
C PHE A 199 -7.10 -15.35 3.35
N ASN A 200 -6.47 -15.44 4.52
CA ASN A 200 -6.95 -14.84 5.77
C ASN A 200 -8.46 -15.10 6.05
N LYS A 201 -8.88 -16.37 5.98
CA LYS A 201 -10.28 -16.83 6.14
C LYS A 201 -11.26 -16.34 5.07
N GLN A 202 -10.80 -15.64 4.03
CA GLN A 202 -11.59 -15.20 2.89
C GLN A 202 -11.24 -15.99 1.63
N THR A 203 -12.21 -16.15 0.73
CA THR A 203 -11.98 -16.77 -0.59
C THR A 203 -11.96 -15.68 -1.65
N VAL A 204 -10.82 -15.51 -2.32
CA VAL A 204 -10.66 -14.61 -3.47
C VAL A 204 -10.79 -15.43 -4.74
N ARG A 205 -11.70 -15.03 -5.64
CA ARG A 205 -11.82 -15.62 -6.97
C ARG A 205 -10.99 -14.82 -7.96
N ILE A 206 -10.05 -15.48 -8.62
CA ILE A 206 -9.18 -14.91 -9.65
C ILE A 206 -9.47 -15.63 -10.96
N THR A 207 -9.76 -14.90 -12.04
CA THR A 207 -9.95 -15.50 -13.37
C THR A 207 -8.65 -15.37 -14.15
N LEU A 208 -8.05 -16.50 -14.51
CA LEU A 208 -6.89 -16.52 -15.39
C LEU A 208 -7.34 -16.62 -16.85
N THR A 209 -6.83 -15.71 -17.68
CA THR A 209 -7.10 -15.66 -19.12
C THR A 209 -5.81 -15.94 -19.89
N GLY A 210 -5.86 -16.85 -20.86
CA GLY A 210 -4.69 -17.19 -21.68
C GLY A 210 -5.01 -18.18 -22.79
N SER A 211 -4.18 -18.22 -23.82
CA SER A 211 -4.32 -19.14 -24.96
C SER A 211 -3.65 -20.50 -24.75
N ASN A 212 -2.76 -20.62 -23.75
CA ASN A 212 -1.97 -21.83 -23.47
C ASN A 212 -2.33 -22.47 -22.12
N ASP A 213 -2.86 -23.71 -22.16
CA ASP A 213 -3.25 -24.47 -20.95
C ASP A 213 -2.09 -24.72 -20.00
N ARG A 214 -0.88 -24.97 -20.55
CA ARG A 214 0.29 -25.28 -19.74
C ARG A 214 0.71 -24.07 -18.91
N GLU A 215 0.78 -22.91 -19.54
CA GLU A 215 1.12 -21.64 -18.87
C GLU A 215 0.05 -21.23 -17.86
N LEU A 216 -1.24 -21.40 -18.20
CA LEU A 216 -2.34 -21.16 -17.26
C LEU A 216 -2.22 -22.03 -16.01
N LYS A 217 -1.86 -23.31 -16.17
CA LYS A 217 -1.69 -24.25 -15.06
C LYS A 217 -0.46 -23.93 -14.23
N GLU A 218 0.65 -23.53 -14.86
CA GLU A 218 1.85 -23.06 -14.15
C GLU A 218 1.57 -21.78 -13.35
N CYS A 219 0.84 -20.83 -13.92
CA CYS A 219 0.41 -19.59 -13.26
C CYS A 219 -0.50 -19.90 -12.05
N GLN A 220 -1.51 -20.75 -12.24
CA GLN A 220 -2.38 -21.21 -11.17
C GLN A 220 -1.58 -21.81 -10.00
N ASN A 221 -0.60 -22.67 -10.30
CA ASN A 221 0.23 -23.30 -9.28
C ASN A 221 1.08 -22.28 -8.52
N LYS A 222 1.65 -21.29 -9.21
CA LYS A 222 2.43 -20.20 -8.57
C LYS A 222 1.55 -19.37 -7.64
N ILE A 223 0.34 -18.99 -8.06
CA ILE A 223 -0.59 -18.20 -7.25
C ILE A 223 -1.02 -18.99 -6.01
N LYS A 224 -1.38 -20.26 -6.16
CA LYS A 224 -1.75 -21.13 -5.02
C LYS A 224 -0.61 -21.26 -4.01
N ARG A 225 0.63 -21.48 -4.48
CA ARG A 225 1.82 -21.56 -3.60
C ARG A 225 2.05 -20.26 -2.83
N LEU A 226 1.96 -19.12 -3.50
CA LEU A 226 2.13 -17.81 -2.86
C LEU A 226 1.07 -17.57 -1.79
N ALA A 227 -0.20 -17.82 -2.10
CA ALA A 227 -1.28 -17.64 -1.13
C ALA A 227 -1.14 -18.56 0.09
N GLN A 228 -0.76 -19.82 -0.13
CA GLN A 228 -0.46 -20.75 0.96
C GLN A 228 0.70 -20.24 1.84
N SER A 229 1.77 -19.72 1.23
CA SER A 229 2.91 -19.15 1.99
C SER A 229 2.58 -17.89 2.77
N CYS A 230 1.42 -17.26 2.52
CA CYS A 230 0.99 -16.01 3.15
C CYS A 230 -0.25 -16.17 4.06
N SER A 231 -0.72 -17.40 4.31
CA SER A 231 -2.04 -17.61 4.92
C SER A 231 -2.10 -17.24 6.41
N SER A 232 -0.98 -17.22 7.13
CA SER A 232 -0.76 -16.66 8.48
C SER A 232 0.71 -16.86 8.86
N ASN A 233 1.51 -15.80 8.95
CA ASN A 233 2.94 -15.98 9.17
C ASN A 233 3.39 -15.71 10.60
N ILE A 234 2.89 -14.66 11.25
CA ILE A 234 3.04 -14.46 12.70
C ILE A 234 1.82 -13.70 13.24
N HIS A 235 1.26 -14.17 14.35
CA HIS A 235 0.24 -13.50 15.17
C HIS A 235 0.84 -13.25 16.55
N LEU A 236 1.17 -12.01 16.86
CA LEU A 236 1.72 -11.63 18.17
C LEU A 236 0.60 -11.11 19.07
N THR A 237 0.46 -11.71 20.24
CA THR A 237 -0.41 -11.24 21.33
C THR A 237 0.43 -10.60 22.43
N ASP A 238 -0.23 -9.83 23.31
CA ASP A 238 0.39 -9.20 24.49
C ASP A 238 1.48 -8.16 24.18
N MET A 239 1.39 -7.50 23.02
CA MET A 239 2.31 -6.43 22.65
C MET A 239 1.93 -5.10 23.31
N ASN A 240 1.88 -5.08 24.65
CA ASN A 240 1.41 -3.95 25.46
C ASN A 240 2.15 -2.63 25.14
N ASP A 241 3.39 -2.72 24.65
CA ASP A 241 4.22 -1.56 24.30
C ASP A 241 3.83 -0.86 22.99
N ILE A 242 3.01 -1.49 22.13
CA ILE A 242 2.56 -0.92 20.84
C ILE A 242 1.42 0.09 21.03
N GLY A 243 0.69 0.00 22.15
CA GLY A 243 -0.34 0.96 22.57
C GLY A 243 0.11 2.42 22.53
N ASP A 244 1.42 2.63 22.59
CA ASP A 244 2.08 3.89 22.90
C ASP A 244 2.88 4.47 21.75
N TRP A 245 2.81 3.85 20.59
CA TRP A 245 3.51 4.31 19.41
C TRP A 245 2.94 5.65 18.94
N SER A 246 3.83 6.59 18.65
CA SER A 246 3.45 7.82 17.93
C SER A 246 3.04 7.48 16.50
N GLN A 247 2.26 8.37 15.86
CA GLN A 247 1.96 8.24 14.43
C GLN A 247 3.25 8.09 13.58
N GLU A 248 4.32 8.79 13.94
CA GLU A 248 5.62 8.67 13.29
C GLU A 248 6.23 7.26 13.44
N SER A 249 6.13 6.66 14.63
CA SER A 249 6.63 5.31 14.92
C SER A 249 5.84 4.25 14.15
N ILE A 250 4.51 4.40 14.11
CA ILE A 250 3.62 3.56 13.31
C ILE A 250 3.99 3.68 11.83
N GLN A 251 4.10 4.89 11.29
CA GLN A 251 4.45 5.11 9.90
C GLN A 251 5.78 4.47 9.54
N LYS A 252 6.81 4.69 10.36
CA LYS A 252 8.15 4.12 10.17
C LYS A 252 8.13 2.59 10.13
N TYR A 253 7.28 1.95 10.94
CA TYR A 253 7.11 0.50 10.92
C TYR A 253 6.34 0.01 9.68
N TYR A 254 5.27 0.70 9.29
CA TYR A 254 4.52 0.39 8.08
C TYR A 254 5.39 0.51 6.83
N ASP A 255 6.18 1.58 6.70
CA ASP A 255 7.10 1.79 5.58
C ASP A 255 8.11 0.64 5.46
N TYR A 256 8.73 0.26 6.58
CA TYR A 256 9.66 -0.87 6.62
C TYR A 256 9.00 -2.20 6.21
N CYS A 257 7.80 -2.47 6.73
CA CYS A 257 7.08 -3.70 6.38
C CYS A 257 6.75 -3.76 4.89
N LEU A 258 6.27 -2.66 4.31
CA LEU A 258 5.91 -2.59 2.89
C LEU A 258 7.13 -2.74 1.98
N GLU A 259 8.29 -2.16 2.36
CA GLU A 259 9.56 -2.36 1.66
C GLU A 259 9.97 -3.84 1.65
N MET A 260 9.77 -4.53 2.78
CA MET A 260 10.00 -5.97 2.93
C MET A 260 8.89 -6.84 2.30
N LYS A 261 7.88 -6.24 1.66
CA LYS A 261 6.70 -6.92 1.09
C LYS A 261 5.89 -7.70 2.13
N VAL A 262 5.83 -7.15 3.33
CA VAL A 262 5.01 -7.60 4.46
C VAL A 262 3.87 -6.61 4.65
N ILE A 263 2.66 -7.14 4.84
CA ILE A 263 1.47 -6.37 5.17
C ILE A 263 1.26 -6.51 6.68
N PRO A 264 1.48 -5.43 7.47
CA PRO A 264 1.21 -5.44 8.90
C PRO A 264 -0.24 -5.02 9.19
N SER A 265 -0.87 -5.68 10.15
CA SER A 265 -2.10 -5.21 10.79
C SER A 265 -1.81 -4.96 12.26
N LEU A 266 -2.01 -3.72 12.71
CA LEU A 266 -1.80 -3.30 14.09
C LEU A 266 -3.16 -2.98 14.72
N ASP A 267 -3.65 -3.85 15.60
CA ASP A 267 -4.77 -3.54 16.49
C ASP A 267 -4.18 -3.02 17.81
N ILE A 268 -3.92 -1.71 17.84
CA ILE A 268 -3.30 -1.00 18.97
C ILE A 268 -4.15 -1.16 20.25
N GLN A 269 -5.48 -1.19 20.12
CA GLN A 269 -6.38 -1.31 21.27
C GLN A 269 -6.31 -2.70 21.90
N LYS A 270 -6.19 -3.73 21.06
CA LYS A 270 -6.07 -5.12 21.53
C LYS A 270 -4.63 -5.58 21.69
N CYS A 271 -3.65 -4.72 21.39
CA CYS A 271 -2.22 -5.05 21.42
C CYS A 271 -1.88 -6.27 20.55
N ILE A 272 -2.53 -6.38 19.38
CA ILE A 272 -2.34 -7.47 18.43
C ILE A 272 -1.57 -6.96 17.21
N VAL A 273 -0.59 -7.75 16.77
CA VAL A 273 0.13 -7.54 15.51
C VAL A 273 0.01 -8.78 14.65
N ASP A 274 -0.56 -8.60 13.46
CA ASP A 274 -0.55 -9.61 12.41
C ASP A 274 0.43 -9.23 11.32
N LEU A 275 1.31 -10.16 10.95
CA LEU A 275 2.25 -9.99 9.85
C LEU A 275 2.00 -11.02 8.77
N VAL A 276 1.79 -10.52 7.55
CA VAL A 276 1.50 -11.34 6.37
C VAL A 276 2.47 -11.01 5.26
N GLY A 277 3.28 -11.98 4.83
CA GLY A 277 4.29 -11.82 3.78
C GLY A 277 5.27 -12.99 3.78
N PRO A 278 6.28 -13.03 2.91
CA PRO A 278 7.25 -14.13 2.87
C PRO A 278 7.86 -14.41 4.26
N LYS A 279 8.06 -15.69 4.61
CA LYS A 279 8.51 -16.11 5.96
C LYS A 279 9.74 -15.34 6.46
N ASP A 280 10.77 -15.22 5.62
CA ASP A 280 12.02 -14.55 5.99
C ASP A 280 11.80 -13.04 6.18
N ALA A 281 10.98 -12.42 5.33
CA ALA A 281 10.63 -11.01 5.43
C ALA A 281 9.80 -10.71 6.69
N VAL A 282 8.88 -11.61 7.06
CA VAL A 282 8.09 -11.49 8.29
C VAL A 282 8.98 -11.59 9.53
N SER A 283 9.98 -12.47 9.54
CA SER A 283 10.93 -12.56 10.65
C SER A 283 11.76 -11.27 10.81
N GLU A 284 12.17 -10.64 9.71
CA GLU A 284 12.87 -9.35 9.77
C GLU A 284 11.95 -8.21 10.25
N ALA A 285 10.68 -8.20 9.81
CA ALA A 285 9.67 -7.25 10.30
C ALA A 285 9.44 -7.39 11.82
N GLU A 286 9.35 -8.61 12.34
CA GLU A 286 9.25 -8.87 13.79
C GLU A 286 10.49 -8.35 14.55
N LYS A 287 11.71 -8.63 14.07
CA LYS A 287 12.93 -8.10 14.69
C LYS A 287 12.94 -6.58 14.71
N TYR A 288 12.46 -5.95 13.65
CA TYR A 288 12.37 -4.50 13.56
C TYR A 288 11.35 -3.93 14.55
N LEU A 289 10.19 -4.56 14.68
CA LEU A 289 9.17 -4.24 15.71
C LEU A 289 9.79 -4.18 17.11
N LEU A 290 10.55 -5.22 17.49
CA LEU A 290 11.22 -5.31 18.80
C LEU A 290 12.27 -4.21 19.01
N ARG A 291 13.04 -3.88 17.96
CA ARG A 291 14.03 -2.79 18.02
C ARG A 291 13.36 -1.44 18.24
N LEU A 292 12.27 -1.18 17.50
CA LEU A 292 11.53 0.08 17.60
C LEU A 292 10.93 0.25 19.00
N ASN A 293 10.32 -0.80 19.56
CA ASN A 293 9.82 -0.82 20.94
C ASN A 293 10.94 -0.49 21.95
N THR A 294 12.09 -1.13 21.80
CA THR A 294 13.24 -0.89 22.69
C THR A 294 13.71 0.55 22.63
N GLU A 295 13.73 1.17 21.45
CA GLU A 295 14.12 2.56 21.27
C GLU A 295 13.14 3.53 21.92
N ILE A 296 11.84 3.30 21.75
CA ILE A 296 10.76 4.09 22.36
C ILE A 296 10.87 4.04 23.90
N LEU A 297 11.00 2.85 24.48
CA LEU A 297 11.15 2.67 25.92
C LEU A 297 12.43 3.32 26.44
N ARG A 298 13.55 3.22 25.70
CA ARG A 298 14.81 3.87 26.05
C ARG A 298 14.68 5.40 26.04
N SER A 299 13.96 5.96 25.07
CA SER A 299 13.71 7.40 24.99
C SER A 299 12.90 7.91 26.17
N ALA A 300 11.79 7.24 26.50
CA ALA A 300 10.97 7.54 27.68
C ALA A 300 11.80 7.47 28.98
N ARG A 301 12.63 6.42 29.13
CA ARG A 301 13.54 6.26 30.27
C ARG A 301 14.53 7.42 30.40
N ILE A 302 15.14 7.86 29.31
CA ILE A 302 16.10 8.99 29.33
C ILE A 302 15.42 10.27 29.81
N LYS A 303 14.20 10.54 29.36
CA LYS A 303 13.47 11.75 29.72
C LYS A 303 13.10 11.79 31.21
N VAL A 304 12.56 10.70 31.77
CA VAL A 304 12.27 10.61 33.21
C VAL A 304 13.51 10.87 34.04
N LEU A 305 14.61 10.18 33.73
CA LEU A 305 15.87 10.33 34.45
C LEU A 305 16.47 11.74 34.31
N SER A 306 16.21 12.44 33.20
CA SER A 306 16.66 13.82 33.02
C SER A 306 15.91 14.83 33.89
N ARG A 307 14.63 14.56 34.21
CA ARG A 307 13.79 15.45 35.05
C ARG A 307 14.06 15.29 36.54
N GLY A 308 14.68 14.18 36.95
CA GLY A 308 15.13 13.96 38.33
C GLY A 308 14.02 13.64 39.33
N PHE A 309 12.81 13.31 38.86
CA PHE A 309 11.69 12.89 39.71
C PHE A 309 11.14 11.55 39.25
N VAL A 310 10.80 10.71 40.21
CA VAL A 310 10.19 9.40 39.99
C VAL A 310 8.97 9.27 40.90
N TRP A 311 7.88 8.81 40.32
CA TRP A 311 6.62 8.53 40.97
C TRP A 311 6.50 7.05 41.29
N SER A 312 5.89 6.77 42.43
CA SER A 312 5.62 5.43 42.94
C SER A 312 4.24 5.36 43.58
N VAL A 313 3.68 4.16 43.65
CA VAL A 313 2.37 3.87 44.22
C VAL A 313 2.48 2.80 45.29
N GLU A 314 1.72 2.95 46.35
CA GLU A 314 1.61 1.96 47.41
C GLU A 314 0.64 0.85 46.97
N VAL A 315 1.18 -0.31 46.58
CA VAL A 315 0.39 -1.44 46.08
C VAL A 315 -0.18 -2.27 47.23
N LEU A 316 0.60 -2.39 48.31
CA LEU A 316 0.20 -2.96 49.60
C LEU A 316 0.75 -2.05 50.70
N PRO A 317 0.17 -2.05 51.92
CA PRO A 317 0.69 -1.24 53.02
C PRO A 317 2.20 -1.44 53.21
N GLY A 318 2.98 -0.36 53.07
CA GLY A 318 4.44 -0.37 53.15
C GLY A 318 5.19 -0.88 51.90
N LYS A 319 4.49 -1.43 50.90
CA LYS A 319 5.06 -1.90 49.63
C LYS A 319 4.82 -0.89 48.52
N TRP A 320 5.88 -0.18 48.17
CA TRP A 320 5.88 0.82 47.10
C TRP A 320 6.44 0.22 45.81
N GLU A 321 5.73 0.44 44.71
CA GLU A 321 6.19 0.07 43.37
C GLU A 321 6.31 1.32 42.50
N GLN A 322 7.39 1.41 41.73
CA GLN A 322 7.61 2.51 40.81
C GLN A 322 6.66 2.38 39.62
N TYR A 323 6.06 3.48 39.16
CA TYR A 323 5.37 3.47 37.87
C TYR A 323 6.37 3.16 36.74
N SER A 324 5.89 2.63 35.62
CA SER A 324 6.74 2.49 34.43
C SER A 324 7.35 3.83 34.01
N TYR A 325 8.48 3.83 33.29
CA TYR A 325 9.12 5.07 32.86
C TYR A 325 8.18 5.94 32.02
N LYS A 326 7.30 5.32 31.22
CA LYS A 326 6.33 6.07 30.43
C LYS A 326 5.29 6.78 31.31
N ILE A 327 4.68 6.06 32.25
CA ILE A 327 3.68 6.64 33.16
C ILE A 327 4.33 7.73 34.01
N ASN A 328 5.57 7.52 34.45
CA ASN A 328 6.37 8.55 35.11
C ASN A 328 6.53 9.84 34.30
N GLU A 329 6.83 9.74 32.99
CA GLU A 329 6.92 10.91 32.10
C GLU A 329 5.59 11.68 32.06
N GLN A 330 4.46 10.98 31.89
CA GLN A 330 3.14 11.58 31.80
C GLN A 330 2.74 12.27 33.11
N ILE A 331 2.89 11.59 34.25
CA ILE A 331 2.56 12.14 35.56
C ILE A 331 3.40 13.38 35.85
N GLU A 332 4.70 13.31 35.59
CA GLU A 332 5.62 14.42 35.83
C GLU A 332 5.33 15.61 34.89
N ASP A 333 4.98 15.36 33.63
CA ASP A 333 4.60 16.42 32.69
C ASP A 333 3.35 17.17 33.14
N ALA A 334 2.29 16.43 33.51
CA ALA A 334 1.06 17.01 34.02
C ALA A 334 1.29 17.79 35.33
N LYS A 335 2.10 17.25 36.25
CA LYS A 335 2.45 17.95 37.49
C LYS A 335 3.26 19.22 37.22
N SER A 336 4.22 19.17 36.30
CA SER A 336 5.05 20.34 35.94
C SER A 336 4.23 21.47 35.31
N LYS A 337 3.14 21.14 34.63
CA LYS A 337 2.15 22.08 34.07
C LYS A 337 1.08 22.52 35.06
N MET A 338 1.26 22.23 36.36
CA MET A 338 0.34 22.57 37.44
C MET A 338 -1.09 22.00 37.27
N ALA A 339 -1.24 20.84 36.61
CA ALA A 339 -2.51 20.14 36.58
C ALA A 339 -2.94 19.70 37.99
N SER A 340 -4.25 19.63 38.25
CA SER A 340 -4.81 19.14 39.52
C SER A 340 -4.95 17.62 39.57
N TYR A 341 -5.04 16.97 38.41
CA TYR A 341 -5.06 15.52 38.29
C TYR A 341 -4.50 15.07 36.93
N ILE A 342 -4.23 13.77 36.81
CA ILE A 342 -3.97 13.09 35.53
C ILE A 342 -4.75 11.78 35.48
N GLU A 343 -5.24 11.42 34.29
CA GLU A 343 -5.81 10.11 34.01
C GLU A 343 -4.93 9.39 33.00
N PHE A 344 -4.67 8.10 33.24
CA PHE A 344 -3.86 7.26 32.38
C PHE A 344 -4.31 5.80 32.51
N ASN A 345 -3.91 4.95 31.56
CA ASN A 345 -4.11 3.52 31.67
C ASN A 345 -2.83 2.86 32.22
N ASN A 346 -3.00 1.93 33.17
CA ASN A 346 -1.90 1.13 33.68
C ASN A 346 -1.44 0.07 32.65
N GLU A 347 -0.42 -0.73 33.00
CA GLU A 347 0.13 -1.79 32.14
C GLU A 347 -0.87 -2.91 31.78
N LYS A 348 -2.05 -2.93 32.41
CA LYS A 348 -3.15 -3.86 32.13
C LYS A 348 -4.30 -3.19 31.37
N SER A 349 -4.08 -2.00 30.81
CA SER A 349 -5.09 -1.19 30.11
C SER A 349 -6.27 -0.77 30.98
N GLU A 350 -6.06 -0.66 32.29
CA GLU A 350 -7.10 -0.23 33.23
C GLU A 350 -6.92 1.24 33.62
N ARG A 351 -8.03 1.99 33.66
CA ARG A 351 -8.01 3.42 33.95
C ARG A 351 -7.61 3.70 35.41
N CYS A 352 -6.59 4.53 35.57
CA CYS A 352 -6.13 5.10 36.82
C CYS A 352 -6.29 6.63 36.79
N ARG A 353 -6.52 7.24 37.96
CA ARG A 353 -6.51 8.69 38.12
C ARG A 353 -5.68 9.10 39.32
N ILE A 354 -4.65 9.94 39.11
CA ILE A 354 -3.88 10.52 40.21
C ILE A 354 -4.39 11.93 40.47
N ASN A 355 -4.79 12.20 41.71
CA ASN A 355 -5.07 13.54 42.18
C ASN A 355 -3.80 14.13 42.83
N PHE A 356 -3.30 15.23 42.27
CA PHE A 356 -2.04 15.84 42.69
C PHE A 356 -2.15 16.67 43.96
N THR A 357 -3.36 16.92 44.46
CA THR A 357 -3.63 17.63 45.71
C THR A 357 -3.70 16.65 46.88
N SER A 358 -4.45 15.56 46.72
CA SER A 358 -4.58 14.52 47.75
C SER A 358 -3.45 13.49 47.73
N MET A 359 -2.61 13.50 46.68
CA MET A 359 -1.50 12.56 46.46
C MET A 359 -1.96 11.09 46.51
N ASN A 360 -3.14 10.82 45.94
CA ASN A 360 -3.73 9.49 45.86
C ASN A 360 -4.08 9.14 44.41
N GLU A 361 -3.91 7.86 44.09
CA GLU A 361 -4.40 7.24 42.87
C GLU A 361 -5.73 6.53 43.14
N GLU A 362 -6.73 6.84 42.32
CA GLU A 362 -7.99 6.11 42.23
C GLU A 362 -7.84 5.01 41.18
N TYR A 363 -7.91 3.75 41.63
CA TYR A 363 -7.81 2.57 40.79
C TYR A 363 -8.93 1.59 41.15
N LYS A 364 -9.88 1.39 40.23
CA LYS A 364 -11.12 0.65 40.48
C LYS A 364 -11.85 1.22 41.69
N THR A 365 -12.06 0.43 42.74
CA THR A 365 -12.70 0.84 44.00
C THR A 365 -11.69 1.24 45.08
N ARG A 366 -10.39 1.20 44.79
CA ARG A 366 -9.32 1.45 45.75
C ARG A 366 -8.75 2.86 45.59
N LYS A 367 -8.34 3.43 46.72
CA LYS A 367 -7.48 4.63 46.79
C LYS A 367 -6.12 4.20 47.29
N ARG A 368 -5.07 4.48 46.51
CA ARG A 368 -3.68 4.12 46.80
C ARG A 368 -2.85 5.38 47.00
N ALA A 369 -1.96 5.39 47.98
CA ALA A 369 -1.07 6.52 48.19
C ALA A 369 -0.05 6.61 47.05
N VAL A 370 0.30 7.84 46.65
CA VAL A 370 1.27 8.12 45.59
C VAL A 370 2.38 8.99 46.14
N ALA A 371 3.63 8.67 45.80
CA ALA A 371 4.80 9.42 46.23
C ALA A 371 5.60 9.91 45.01
N ARG A 372 5.94 11.20 45.01
CA ARG A 372 6.87 11.83 44.07
C ARG A 372 8.23 11.94 44.76
N LYS A 373 9.16 11.04 44.44
CA LYS A 373 10.51 11.02 45.00
C LYS A 373 11.45 11.82 44.09
N CYS A 374 12.20 12.74 44.69
CA CYS A 374 13.34 13.35 44.02
C CYS A 374 14.45 12.29 43.90
N ILE A 375 14.95 12.07 42.70
CA ILE A 375 16.21 11.35 42.51
C ILE A 375 17.29 12.27 43.08
N ASP A 376 17.92 11.86 44.18
CA ASP A 376 19.10 12.56 44.69
C ASP A 376 20.20 12.48 43.63
N SER A 377 20.30 13.57 42.87
CA SER A 377 21.24 13.75 41.78
C SER A 377 22.40 14.64 42.19
N SER A 378 22.55 14.90 43.50
CA SER A 378 23.71 15.61 44.03
C SER A 378 24.97 14.83 43.66
N LEU A 379 25.86 15.50 42.93
CA LEU A 379 27.15 14.90 42.60
C LEU A 379 27.93 14.72 43.90
N PRO A 380 28.76 13.68 44.02
CA PRO A 380 29.54 13.48 45.24
C PRO A 380 30.37 14.72 45.55
N THR A 381 30.39 15.11 46.82
CA THR A 381 31.06 16.34 47.29
C THR A 381 32.57 16.33 47.03
N TYR A 382 33.16 15.15 46.85
CA TYR A 382 34.56 14.95 46.50
C TYR A 382 34.85 15.00 44.99
N TRP A 383 33.83 15.25 44.14
CA TRP A 383 34.03 15.49 42.72
C TRP A 383 34.56 16.91 42.47
N ASP A 384 35.35 17.04 41.42
CA ASP A 384 35.92 18.31 41.03
C ASP A 384 34.81 19.17 40.44
N VAL A 385 34.73 20.43 40.83
CA VAL A 385 33.78 21.37 40.23
C VAL A 385 34.22 21.62 38.78
N SER A 386 33.36 21.26 37.83
CA SER A 386 33.59 21.47 36.39
C SER A 386 32.25 21.72 35.71
N THR A 387 32.24 22.51 34.63
CA THR A 387 31.07 22.68 33.76
C THR A 387 30.83 21.48 32.86
N ASP A 388 31.87 20.70 32.54
CA ASP A 388 31.79 19.60 31.59
C ASP A 388 31.00 18.40 32.14
N ASN A 389 30.36 17.66 31.23
CA ASN A 389 29.61 16.45 31.55
C ASN A 389 30.51 15.23 31.80
N PHE A 390 31.75 15.29 31.33
CA PHE A 390 32.75 14.21 31.42
C PHE A 390 34.12 14.81 31.76
N LYS A 391 34.76 14.29 32.80
CA LYS A 391 36.12 14.66 33.20
C LYS A 391 36.87 13.42 33.68
N ARG A 392 38.15 13.32 33.33
CA ARG A 392 39.07 12.36 33.94
C ARG A 392 39.89 13.06 35.02
N VAL A 393 39.94 12.49 36.21
CA VAL A 393 40.68 13.04 37.34
C VAL A 393 41.71 12.02 37.78
N ILE A 394 42.99 12.38 37.69
CA ILE A 394 44.08 11.54 38.16
C ILE A 394 44.05 11.53 39.69
N LEU A 395 43.98 10.33 40.29
CA LEU A 395 44.02 10.18 41.73
C LEU A 395 45.46 10.20 42.22
N LEU A 396 45.75 11.07 43.19
CA LEU A 396 47.07 11.13 43.83
C LEU A 396 47.29 9.90 44.70
N ASN A 397 48.49 9.33 44.66
CA ASN A 397 48.87 8.14 45.45
C ASN A 397 48.73 8.33 46.98
N SER A 398 48.76 9.58 47.45
CA SER A 398 48.57 9.95 48.84
C SER A 398 47.09 9.90 49.28
N SER A 399 46.15 9.97 48.34
CA SER A 399 44.71 10.01 48.63
C SER A 399 44.18 8.68 49.16
N ASN A 400 43.21 8.75 50.08
CA ASN A 400 42.57 7.55 50.63
C ASN A 400 41.81 6.76 49.55
N GLU A 401 41.21 7.43 48.58
CA GLU A 401 40.53 6.81 47.44
C GLU A 401 41.49 6.01 46.55
N TYR A 402 42.67 6.57 46.23
CA TYR A 402 43.70 5.83 45.50
C TYR A 402 44.11 4.57 46.26
N LYS A 403 44.37 4.68 47.57
CA LYS A 403 44.77 3.55 48.41
C LYS A 403 43.70 2.46 48.46
N ASP A 404 42.43 2.83 48.60
CA ASP A 404 41.31 1.87 48.61
C ASP A 404 41.18 1.13 47.26
N VAL A 405 41.16 1.86 46.14
CA VAL A 405 41.06 1.26 44.80
C VAL A 405 42.28 0.38 44.51
N MET A 406 43.48 0.86 44.84
CA MET A 406 44.73 0.11 44.74
C MET A 406 44.65 -1.20 45.54
N ASN A 407 44.20 -1.16 46.79
CA ASN A 407 44.11 -2.34 47.65
C ASN A 407 43.12 -3.37 47.09
N LYS A 408 41.94 -2.95 46.63
CA LYS A 408 40.92 -3.82 46.02
C LYS A 408 41.40 -4.43 44.69
N PHE A 409 42.07 -3.63 43.86
CA PHE A 409 42.67 -4.12 42.62
C PHE A 409 43.77 -5.14 42.92
N ASN A 410 44.67 -4.85 43.86
CA ASN A 410 45.72 -5.78 44.27
C ASN A 410 45.13 -7.08 44.83
N ALA A 411 44.05 -7.03 45.62
CA ALA A 411 43.40 -8.21 46.15
C ALA A 411 42.88 -9.17 45.07
N THR A 412 42.53 -8.66 43.89
CA THR A 412 41.94 -9.44 42.79
C THR A 412 42.92 -9.76 41.67
N MET A 413 43.92 -8.91 41.43
CA MET A 413 44.78 -8.96 40.25
C MET A 413 46.26 -9.21 40.55
N LYS A 414 46.66 -9.42 41.83
CA LYS A 414 48.07 -9.66 42.20
C LYS A 414 48.68 -10.79 41.36
N GLY A 415 49.82 -10.50 40.73
CA GLY A 415 50.54 -11.45 39.86
C GLY A 415 50.20 -11.33 38.37
N ASN A 416 49.10 -10.65 38.02
CA ASN A 416 48.67 -10.46 36.62
C ASN A 416 49.06 -9.07 36.05
N TYR A 417 49.83 -8.29 36.80
CA TYR A 417 50.36 -6.98 36.37
C TYR A 417 51.71 -6.72 37.06
N ILE A 418 52.51 -5.82 36.49
CA ILE A 418 53.86 -5.50 36.99
C ILE A 418 53.82 -4.21 37.83
N THR A 419 53.29 -3.12 37.29
CA THR A 419 53.17 -1.83 37.96
C THR A 419 51.87 -1.13 37.55
N ILE A 420 51.32 -0.31 38.44
CA ILE A 420 50.15 0.52 38.15
C ILE A 420 50.65 1.91 37.74
N ALA A 421 50.52 2.23 36.45
CA ALA A 421 51.03 3.48 35.89
C ALA A 421 50.28 4.72 36.42
N LYS A 422 48.94 4.64 36.50
CA LYS A 422 48.07 5.68 37.06
C LYS A 422 46.69 5.12 37.38
N ILE A 423 45.98 5.78 38.29
CA ILE A 423 44.56 5.54 38.55
C ILE A 423 43.81 6.82 38.24
N GLU A 424 42.80 6.72 37.37
CA GLU A 424 41.98 7.86 36.96
C GLU A 424 40.53 7.59 37.34
N ARG A 425 39.92 8.53 38.05
CA ARG A 425 38.48 8.56 38.26
C ARG A 425 37.81 9.19 37.04
N ILE A 426 36.76 8.53 36.55
CA ILE A 426 35.87 9.08 35.52
C ILE A 426 34.70 9.79 36.21
N GLN A 427 34.66 11.12 36.10
CA GLN A 427 33.53 11.94 36.53
C GLN A 427 32.60 12.14 35.33
N ASN A 428 31.55 11.32 35.23
CA ASN A 428 30.50 11.49 34.21
C ASN A 428 29.18 11.82 34.90
N LYS A 429 28.75 13.08 34.81
CA LYS A 429 27.55 13.58 35.49
C LYS A 429 26.30 12.81 35.06
N ARG A 430 26.20 12.47 33.77
CA ARG A 430 25.06 11.73 33.21
C ARG A 430 25.02 10.30 33.75
N TRP A 431 26.14 9.59 33.75
CA TRP A 431 26.19 8.21 34.28
C TRP A 431 25.99 8.16 35.79
N TYR A 432 26.53 9.13 36.53
CA TYR A 432 26.32 9.18 37.97
C TYR A 432 24.86 9.43 38.33
N LYS A 433 24.17 10.34 37.63
CA LYS A 433 22.72 10.54 37.81
C LYS A 433 21.92 9.26 37.53
N GLN A 434 22.30 8.49 36.51
CA GLN A 434 21.70 7.19 36.22
C GLN A 434 21.98 6.17 37.33
N TYR A 435 23.20 6.10 37.84
CA TYR A 435 23.55 5.23 38.97
C TYR A 435 22.80 5.62 40.25
N ALA A 436 22.79 6.91 40.61
CA ALA A 436 22.13 7.42 41.80
C ALA A 436 20.61 7.13 41.80
N ALA A 437 19.97 7.23 40.64
CA ALA A 437 18.57 6.86 40.45
C ALA A 437 18.27 5.38 40.75
N HIS A 438 19.28 4.51 40.59
CA HIS A 438 19.14 3.06 40.65
C HIS A 438 19.97 2.40 41.76
N ARG A 439 20.70 3.16 42.58
CA ARG A 439 21.64 2.60 43.56
C ARG A 439 20.94 1.64 44.52
N ASP A 440 19.74 1.97 44.97
CA ASP A 440 18.97 1.15 45.89
C ASP A 440 18.54 -0.18 45.22
N GLU A 441 18.14 -0.14 43.94
CA GLU A 441 17.80 -1.32 43.14
C GLU A 441 19.04 -2.21 42.85
N TYR A 442 20.17 -1.60 42.49
CA TYR A 442 21.44 -2.31 42.31
C TYR A 442 21.90 -2.98 43.60
N SER A 443 21.77 -2.29 44.74
CA SER A 443 22.17 -2.82 46.04
C SER A 443 21.33 -4.02 46.45
N GLN A 444 20.02 -4.02 46.14
CA GLN A 444 19.11 -5.15 46.37
C GLN A 444 19.45 -6.37 45.49
N ARG A 445 19.90 -6.16 44.25
CA ARG A 445 20.33 -7.27 43.37
C ARG A 445 21.63 -7.91 43.84
N TYR A 446 22.54 -7.14 44.46
CA TYR A 446 23.82 -7.63 44.99
C TYR A 446 23.72 -8.27 46.38
N THR A 447 22.66 -7.98 47.15
CA THR A 447 22.44 -8.57 48.49
C THR A 447 21.68 -9.89 48.47
N LYS A 448 21.38 -10.45 47.30
CA LYS A 448 21.01 -11.86 47.14
C LYS A 448 22.26 -12.64 46.70
N PRO A 449 23.00 -13.28 47.61
CA PRO A 449 24.05 -14.19 47.21
C PRO A 449 23.39 -15.43 46.59
N ASP A 450 23.74 -15.71 45.33
CA ASP A 450 23.64 -17.00 44.65
C ASP A 450 22.41 -17.88 44.93
N GLU A 451 21.32 -17.61 44.20
CA GLU A 451 20.52 -18.68 43.60
C GLU A 451 20.78 -18.65 42.09
N ARG A 452 21.96 -19.14 41.68
CA ARG A 452 22.22 -19.56 40.30
C ARG A 452 23.02 -20.85 40.30
#